data_AF-A0A2U0AIR4-F1
#
_entry.id   AF-A0A2U0AIR4-F1
#
_cell.length_a   1.000
_cell.length_b   1.000
_cell.length_c   1.000
_cell.angle_alpha   90.00
_cell.angle_beta   90.00
_cell.angle_gamma   90.00
#
_symmetry.space_group_name_H-M   'P 1'
#
loop_
_entity.id
_entity.type
_entity.pdbx_description
1 polymer ?
#
loop_
_entity_poly.entity_id
_entity_poly.type
_entity_poly.pdbx_seq_one_letter_code
_entity_poly.pdbx_strand_id
1 'polypeptide(L)'
;MIKLFGVYISKAVVLLAVIEILIFFASILGAFYLRHEFGGDPLEISDQTLKNLPATFSVIMFSSLTALGLYQKGSMASSSGFLLRLILGFLVGGTIMAFLFISLNLFPVAERPLLTQGLIISLLGILVARTLFVRVTSDKTLKRRVLVLGVGINADRIEESVKAKDTVGIVVVGYVNLGDRIELIDEERQIVKDQTLLEISNRLAVDEIVVAVDDRRKKLPNHELLECKIKGIQILDLLTFFEKELSIINIDLLYPSWMLYADGYRQRALNRTIKKTFDMSVGIVIF
;
A
#
# COMPACT_ATOMS: atom_id res chain seq x y z
N MET A 1 -7.08 0.02 5.45
CA MET A 1 -5.82 0.77 5.19
C MET A 1 -5.23 1.26 6.50
N ILE A 2 -3.91 1.46 6.55
CA ILE A 2 -3.20 2.18 7.64
C ILE A 2 -2.80 3.54 7.05
N LYS A 3 -3.04 4.63 7.79
CA LYS A 3 -2.62 5.98 7.40
C LYS A 3 -1.18 6.18 7.87
N LEU A 4 -0.23 6.12 6.95
CA LEU A 4 1.20 6.33 7.23
C LEU A 4 1.62 7.64 6.54
N PHE A 5 2.13 8.62 7.28
CA PHE A 5 2.56 9.92 6.74
C PHE A 5 1.50 10.71 5.95
N GLY A 6 0.21 10.46 6.24
CA GLY A 6 -0.93 11.04 5.52
C GLY A 6 -1.24 10.40 4.18
N VAL A 7 -0.50 9.37 3.78
CA VAL A 7 -0.81 8.53 2.63
C VAL A 7 -1.56 7.30 3.14
N TYR A 8 -2.72 7.02 2.57
CA TYR A 8 -3.47 5.81 2.87
C TYR A 8 -2.76 4.62 2.19
N ILE A 9 -2.27 3.64 2.96
CA ILE A 9 -1.63 2.42 2.39
C ILE A 9 -2.50 1.21 2.76
N SER A 10 -2.71 0.28 1.81
CA SER A 10 -3.46 -0.96 2.09
C SER A 10 -2.70 -1.84 3.08
N LYS A 11 -3.40 -2.49 4.01
CA LYS A 11 -2.79 -3.43 4.97
C LYS A 11 -2.05 -4.56 4.24
N ALA A 12 -2.59 -4.98 3.10
CA ALA A 12 -1.97 -6.00 2.25
C ALA A 12 -0.62 -5.56 1.66
N VAL A 13 -0.48 -4.28 1.28
CA VAL A 13 0.79 -3.74 0.79
C VAL A 13 1.83 -3.66 1.90
N VAL A 14 1.42 -3.30 3.12
CA VAL A 14 2.31 -3.31 4.29
C VAL A 14 2.76 -4.73 4.60
N LEU A 15 1.85 -5.71 4.58
CA LEU A 15 2.18 -7.12 4.77
C LEU A 15 3.17 -7.60 3.70
N LEU A 16 2.93 -7.26 2.43
CA LEU A 16 3.82 -7.62 1.32
C LEU A 16 5.22 -7.03 1.51
N ALA A 17 5.31 -5.75 1.90
CA ALA A 17 6.59 -5.10 2.19
C ALA A 17 7.35 -5.81 3.32
N VAL A 18 6.66 -6.22 4.39
CA VAL A 18 7.27 -6.99 5.49
C VAL A 18 7.76 -8.35 4.99
N ILE A 19 6.97 -9.05 4.17
CA ILE A 19 7.36 -10.33 3.57
C ILE A 19 8.60 -10.16 2.68
N GLU A 20 8.67 -9.11 1.85
CA GLU A 20 9.82 -8.85 0.98
C GLU A 20 11.10 -8.54 1.78
N ILE A 21 11.01 -7.77 2.88
CA ILE A 21 12.14 -7.55 3.80
C ILE A 21 12.64 -8.89 4.36
N LEU A 22 11.73 -9.76 4.81
CA LEU A 22 12.08 -11.08 5.32
C LEU A 22 12.71 -11.97 4.24
N ILE A 23 12.22 -11.90 3.01
CA ILE A 23 12.80 -12.61 1.87
C ILE A 23 14.23 -12.15 1.61
N PHE A 24 14.50 -10.84 1.59
CA PHE A 24 15.86 -10.35 1.42
C PHE A 24 16.80 -10.84 2.51
N PHE A 25 16.34 -10.82 3.76
CA PHE A 25 17.12 -11.28 4.91
C PHE A 25 17.41 -12.77 4.82
N ALA A 26 16.37 -13.58 4.56
CA ALA A 26 16.48 -15.02 4.41
C ALA A 26 17.31 -15.43 3.18
N SER A 27 17.34 -14.61 2.13
CA SER A 27 18.09 -14.93 0.89
C SER A 27 19.59 -14.97 1.12
N ILE A 28 20.15 -14.08 1.96
CA ILE A 28 21.57 -14.09 2.30
C ILE A 28 21.91 -15.28 3.22
N LEU A 29 21.05 -15.56 4.21
CA LEU A 29 21.24 -16.72 5.08
C LEU A 29 21.11 -18.05 4.31
N GLY A 30 20.15 -18.12 3.38
CA GLY A 30 19.96 -19.24 2.48
C GLY A 30 21.14 -19.44 1.54
N ALA A 31 21.71 -18.35 1.00
CA ALA A 31 22.93 -18.41 0.20
C ALA A 31 24.11 -18.96 1.01
N PHE A 32 24.24 -18.56 2.28
CA PHE A 32 25.27 -19.06 3.18
C PHE A 32 25.11 -20.56 3.45
N TYR A 33 23.88 -20.99 3.81
CA TYR A 33 23.57 -22.40 4.07
C TYR A 33 23.78 -23.28 2.83
N LEU A 34 23.32 -22.81 1.67
CA LEU A 34 23.48 -23.54 0.41
C LEU A 34 24.96 -23.74 0.05
N ARG A 35 25.80 -22.73 0.31
CA ARG A 35 27.24 -22.84 0.07
C ARG A 35 27.91 -23.84 1.01
N HIS A 36 27.50 -23.85 2.28
CA HIS A 36 28.03 -24.77 3.29
C HIS A 36 27.70 -26.23 2.96
N GLU A 37 26.47 -26.51 2.51
CA GLU A 37 26.01 -27.86 2.15
C GLU A 37 26.55 -28.34 0.78
N PHE A 38 26.60 -27.46 -0.23
CA PHE A 38 26.95 -27.83 -1.61
C PHE A 38 28.43 -27.63 -1.99
N GLY A 39 29.33 -27.59 -0.99
CA GLY A 39 30.77 -27.71 -1.21
C GLY A 39 31.46 -26.49 -1.83
N GLY A 40 30.94 -25.28 -1.60
CA GLY A 40 31.73 -24.07 -1.85
C GLY A 40 32.84 -23.94 -0.81
N ASP A 41 33.96 -23.28 -1.15
CA ASP A 41 35.03 -23.01 -0.18
C ASP A 41 34.40 -22.41 1.10
N PRO A 42 34.69 -22.99 2.29
CA PRO A 42 34.17 -22.49 3.55
C PRO A 42 34.69 -21.07 3.73
N LEU A 43 33.78 -20.11 3.64
CA LEU A 43 34.10 -18.74 4.00
C LEU A 43 34.15 -18.70 5.51
N GLU A 44 35.33 -18.44 6.08
CA GLU A 44 35.47 -18.05 7.48
C GLU A 44 34.87 -16.65 7.67
N ILE A 45 33.54 -16.59 7.66
CA ILE A 45 32.79 -15.36 7.88
C ILE A 45 32.72 -15.16 9.39
N SER A 46 33.18 -14.00 9.85
CA SER A 46 33.02 -13.60 11.25
C SER A 46 31.53 -13.59 11.63
N ASP A 47 31.19 -14.11 12.81
CA ASP A 47 29.82 -14.09 13.36
C ASP A 47 29.18 -12.70 13.33
N GLN A 48 30.00 -11.65 13.43
CA GLN A 48 29.54 -10.27 13.36
C GLN A 48 29.16 -9.85 11.92
N THR A 49 29.92 -10.32 10.93
CA THR A 49 29.61 -10.11 9.51
C THR A 49 28.34 -10.84 9.12
N LEU A 50 28.15 -12.08 9.58
CA LEU A 50 26.94 -12.86 9.30
C LEU A 50 25.66 -12.23 9.89
N LYS A 51 25.77 -11.52 11.01
CA LYS A 51 24.65 -10.77 11.61
C LYS A 51 24.34 -9.47 10.87
N ASN A 52 25.38 -8.74 10.46
CA ASN A 52 25.22 -7.40 9.86
C ASN A 52 24.86 -7.47 8.38
N LEU A 53 25.47 -8.38 7.61
CA LEU A 53 25.34 -8.44 6.15
C LEU A 53 23.89 -8.65 5.67
N PRO A 54 23.09 -9.61 6.21
CA PRO A 54 21.70 -9.79 5.78
C PRO A 54 20.83 -8.58 6.09
N ALA A 55 21.06 -7.90 7.22
CA ALA A 55 20.34 -6.71 7.61
C ALA A 55 20.64 -5.53 6.68
N THR A 56 21.93 -5.26 6.41
CA THR A 56 22.36 -4.21 5.49
C THR A 56 21.84 -4.46 4.07
N PHE A 57 21.94 -5.69 3.58
CA PHE A 57 21.39 -6.08 2.27
C PHE A 57 19.89 -5.83 2.17
N SER A 58 19.13 -6.26 3.18
CA SER A 58 17.67 -6.09 3.20
C SER A 58 17.26 -4.62 3.17
N VAL A 59 17.93 -3.77 3.96
CA VAL A 59 17.65 -2.33 4.02
C VAL A 59 17.94 -1.65 2.68
N ILE A 60 19.07 -1.94 2.05
CA ILE A 60 19.47 -1.33 0.77
C ILE A 60 18.53 -1.76 -0.36
N MET A 61 18.28 -3.07 -0.47
CA MET A 61 17.41 -3.60 -1.52
C MET A 61 15.97 -3.12 -1.38
N PHE A 62 15.43 -3.14 -0.15
CA PHE A 62 14.10 -2.60 0.14
C PHE A 62 14.01 -1.10 -0.17
N SER A 63 15.03 -0.32 0.22
CA SER A 63 15.08 1.12 -0.06
C SER A 63 15.14 1.39 -1.56
N SER A 64 15.91 0.60 -2.32
CA SER A 64 16.01 0.75 -3.78
C SER A 64 14.68 0.44 -4.49
N LEU A 65 14.01 -0.66 -4.12
CA LEU A 65 12.69 -0.98 -4.66
C LEU A 65 11.63 0.07 -4.29
N THR A 66 11.71 0.59 -3.07
CA THR A 66 10.81 1.66 -2.62
C THR A 66 11.05 2.95 -3.41
N ALA A 67 12.30 3.32 -3.66
CA ALA A 67 12.67 4.50 -4.43
C ALA A 67 12.16 4.46 -5.88
N LEU A 68 12.17 3.28 -6.50
CA LEU A 68 11.61 3.08 -7.84
C LEU A 68 10.08 2.95 -7.88
N GLY A 69 9.42 3.12 -6.73
CA GLY A 69 7.97 3.19 -6.66
C GLY A 69 7.29 1.86 -6.91
N LEU A 70 7.92 0.73 -6.54
CA LEU A 70 7.30 -0.60 -6.63
C LEU A 70 5.99 -0.70 -5.82
N TYR A 71 5.87 0.11 -4.76
CA TYR A 71 4.74 0.15 -3.83
C TYR A 71 3.73 1.28 -4.12
N GLN A 72 3.85 2.00 -5.24
CA GLN A 72 2.86 3.02 -5.60
C GLN A 72 1.54 2.35 -6.04
N LYS A 73 0.41 2.82 -5.48
CA LYS A 73 -0.95 2.26 -5.70
C LYS A 73 -1.32 2.05 -7.18
N GLY A 74 -0.89 2.94 -8.08
CA GLY A 74 -1.17 2.85 -9.52
C GLY A 74 -0.37 1.78 -10.26
N SER A 75 0.72 1.27 -9.68
CA SER A 75 1.60 0.27 -10.32
C SER A 75 1.18 -1.17 -10.03
N MET A 76 0.22 -1.40 -9.13
CA MET A 76 -0.26 -2.74 -8.80
C MET A 76 -1.29 -3.27 -9.81
N ALA A 77 -1.96 -2.38 -10.55
CA ALA A 77 -2.97 -2.75 -11.56
C ALA A 77 -2.37 -3.08 -12.95
N SER A 78 -1.16 -2.58 -13.25
CA SER A 78 -0.50 -2.80 -14.55
C SER A 78 0.76 -3.66 -14.41
N SER A 79 0.66 -4.92 -14.85
CA SER A 79 1.78 -5.87 -14.88
C SER A 79 2.96 -5.41 -15.75
N SER A 80 2.71 -4.56 -16.75
CA SER A 80 3.68 -4.22 -17.79
C SER A 80 4.87 -3.39 -17.29
N GLY A 81 4.69 -2.60 -16.22
CA GLY A 81 5.75 -1.76 -15.64
C GLY A 81 6.51 -2.42 -14.49
N PHE A 82 6.05 -3.56 -13.98
CA PHE A 82 6.61 -4.16 -12.76
C PHE A 82 7.99 -4.77 -12.99
N LEU A 83 8.12 -5.65 -13.97
CA LEU A 83 9.38 -6.38 -14.21
C LEU A 83 10.53 -5.41 -14.48
N LEU A 84 10.27 -4.35 -15.24
CA LEU A 84 11.26 -3.31 -15.51
C LEU A 84 11.70 -2.62 -14.22
N ARG A 85 10.76 -2.19 -13.37
CA ARG A 85 11.11 -1.55 -12.08
C ARG A 85 11.81 -2.51 -11.12
N LEU A 86 11.43 -3.78 -11.13
CA LEU A 86 12.10 -4.82 -10.33
C LEU A 86 13.56 -4.97 -10.78
N ILE A 87 13.80 -5.14 -12.08
CA ILE A 87 15.14 -5.26 -12.65
C ILE A 87 15.96 -4.00 -12.35
N LEU A 88 15.40 -2.81 -12.58
CA LEU A 88 16.07 -1.54 -12.28
C LEU A 88 16.39 -1.41 -10.78
N GLY A 89 15.52 -1.88 -9.89
CA GLY A 89 15.76 -1.81 -8.44
C GLY A 89 16.83 -2.77 -7.98
N PHE A 90 16.87 -3.96 -8.58
CA PHE A 90 17.96 -4.89 -8.35
C PHE A 90 19.29 -4.36 -8.90
N LEU A 91 19.29 -3.69 -10.05
CA LEU A 91 20.50 -3.05 -10.60
C LEU A 91 20.99 -1.92 -9.68
N VAL A 92 20.10 -1.02 -9.26
CA VAL A 92 20.46 0.10 -8.37
C VAL A 92 20.91 -0.41 -7.01
N GLY A 93 20.12 -1.28 -6.36
CA GLY A 93 20.46 -1.85 -5.05
C GLY A 93 21.74 -2.69 -5.09
N GLY A 94 21.91 -3.51 -6.13
CA GLY A 94 23.13 -4.29 -6.35
C GLY A 94 24.36 -3.42 -6.59
N THR A 95 24.23 -2.32 -7.34
CA THR A 95 25.32 -1.36 -7.57
C THR A 95 25.72 -0.64 -6.28
N ILE A 96 24.74 -0.21 -5.48
CA ILE A 96 25.00 0.40 -4.17
C ILE A 96 25.73 -0.60 -3.27
N MET A 97 25.27 -1.85 -3.22
CA MET A 97 25.90 -2.88 -2.40
C MET A 97 27.32 -3.19 -2.88
N ALA A 98 27.55 -3.28 -4.19
CA ALA A 98 28.88 -3.47 -4.77
C ALA A 98 29.81 -2.29 -4.44
N PHE A 99 29.30 -1.05 -4.48
CA PHE A 99 30.03 0.14 -4.10
C PHE A 99 30.43 0.11 -2.61
N LEU A 100 29.54 -0.31 -1.71
CA LEU A 100 29.85 -0.45 -0.28
C LEU A 100 30.94 -1.51 -0.02
N PHE A 101 30.89 -2.63 -0.75
CA PHE A 101 31.90 -3.68 -0.68
C PHE A 101 33.28 -3.21 -1.15
N ILE A 102 33.33 -2.44 -2.24
CA ILE A 102 34.60 -1.99 -2.84
C ILE A 102 35.17 -0.77 -2.11
N SER A 103 34.34 0.23 -1.84
CA SER A 103 34.80 1.55 -1.37
C SER A 103 35.00 1.61 0.14
N LEU A 104 34.18 0.90 0.92
CA LEU A 104 34.27 0.95 2.38
C LEU A 104 34.97 -0.28 2.98
N ASN A 105 35.33 -1.26 2.14
CA ASN A 105 35.92 -2.54 2.53
C ASN A 105 35.21 -3.18 3.75
N LEU A 106 33.91 -2.93 3.90
CA LEU A 106 33.09 -3.36 5.05
C LEU A 106 33.02 -4.88 5.16
N PHE A 107 33.28 -5.56 4.04
CA PHE A 107 33.15 -7.00 3.89
C PHE A 107 34.32 -7.53 3.04
N PRO A 108 34.99 -8.62 3.46
CA PRO A 108 36.06 -9.25 2.72
C PRO A 108 35.67 -9.63 1.27
N VAL A 109 36.64 -9.57 0.36
CA VAL A 109 36.49 -9.94 -1.07
C VAL A 109 35.97 -11.37 -1.25
N ALA A 110 36.24 -12.26 -0.30
CA ALA A 110 35.79 -13.65 -0.28
C ALA A 110 34.25 -13.77 -0.24
N GLU A 111 33.53 -12.75 0.24
CA GLU A 111 32.08 -12.77 0.44
C GLU A 111 31.29 -12.28 -0.80
N ARG A 112 31.96 -11.81 -1.85
CA ARG A 112 31.33 -11.38 -3.12
C ARG A 112 30.41 -12.44 -3.77
N PRO A 113 30.79 -13.72 -3.88
CA PRO A 113 29.90 -14.75 -4.40
C PRO A 113 28.65 -15.00 -3.53
N LEU A 114 28.70 -14.70 -2.22
CA LEU A 114 27.52 -14.80 -1.35
C LEU A 114 26.48 -13.75 -1.73
N LEU A 115 26.93 -12.54 -2.08
CA LEU A 115 26.08 -11.44 -2.53
C LEU A 115 25.41 -11.75 -3.88
N THR A 116 26.14 -12.33 -4.85
CA THR A 116 25.55 -12.69 -6.15
C THR A 116 24.51 -13.80 -6.01
N GLN A 117 24.78 -14.81 -5.20
CA GLN A 117 23.82 -15.87 -4.89
C GLN A 117 22.59 -15.32 -4.15
N GLY A 118 22.80 -14.45 -3.16
CA GLY A 118 21.71 -13.77 -2.45
C GLY A 118 20.83 -12.91 -3.34
N LEU A 119 21.41 -12.22 -4.33
CA LEU A 119 20.65 -11.47 -5.33
C LEU A 119 19.77 -12.38 -6.19
N ILE A 120 20.29 -13.53 -6.64
CA ILE A 120 19.52 -14.49 -7.44
C ILE A 120 18.38 -15.09 -6.61
N ILE A 121 18.66 -15.53 -5.39
CA ILE A 121 17.66 -16.12 -4.49
C ILE A 121 16.57 -15.10 -4.14
N SER A 122 16.95 -13.85 -3.82
CA SER A 122 15.98 -12.80 -3.51
C SER A 122 15.13 -12.41 -4.70
N LEU A 123 15.70 -12.36 -5.91
CA LEU A 123 14.94 -12.09 -7.13
C LEU A 123 13.86 -13.15 -7.36
N LEU A 124 14.23 -14.43 -7.22
CA LEU A 124 13.27 -15.55 -7.33
C LEU A 124 12.23 -15.51 -6.21
N GLY A 125 12.66 -15.26 -4.97
CA GLY A 125 11.78 -15.18 -3.81
C GLY A 125 10.71 -14.08 -3.96
N ILE A 126 11.09 -12.90 -4.44
CA ILE A 126 10.15 -11.80 -4.67
C ILE A 126 9.18 -12.12 -5.80
N LEU A 127 9.65 -12.72 -6.90
CA LEU A 127 8.77 -13.15 -7.99
C LEU A 127 7.70 -14.12 -7.47
N VAL A 128 8.10 -15.13 -6.70
CA VAL A 128 7.17 -16.10 -6.09
C VAL A 128 6.21 -15.42 -5.13
N ALA A 129 6.72 -14.61 -4.19
CA ALA A 129 5.91 -13.92 -3.20
C ALA A 129 4.87 -13.00 -3.86
N ARG A 130 5.25 -12.32 -4.94
CA ARG A 130 4.35 -11.42 -5.67
C ARG A 130 3.32 -12.18 -6.49
N THR A 131 3.67 -13.28 -7.14
CA THR A 131 2.70 -14.14 -7.82
C THR A 131 1.68 -14.71 -6.83
N LEU A 132 2.15 -15.18 -5.67
CA LEU A 132 1.26 -15.64 -4.60
C LEU A 132 0.38 -14.52 -4.07
N PHE A 133 0.94 -13.32 -3.85
CA PHE A 133 0.19 -12.16 -3.39
C PHE A 133 -0.92 -11.76 -4.36
N VAL A 134 -0.64 -11.73 -5.67
CA VAL A 134 -1.65 -11.44 -6.69
C VAL A 134 -2.74 -12.50 -6.72
N ARG A 135 -2.41 -13.78 -6.59
CA ARG A 135 -3.42 -14.86 -6.52
C ARG A 135 -4.29 -14.73 -5.29
N VAL A 136 -3.69 -14.55 -4.11
CA VAL A 136 -4.40 -14.43 -2.83
C VAL A 136 -5.24 -13.15 -2.76
N THR A 137 -4.75 -12.04 -3.30
CA THR A 137 -5.47 -10.75 -3.29
C THR A 137 -6.51 -10.63 -4.40
N SER A 138 -6.36 -11.40 -5.48
CA SER A 138 -7.39 -11.51 -6.53
C SER A 138 -8.67 -12.18 -6.04
N ASP A 139 -8.55 -13.07 -5.04
CA ASP A 139 -9.73 -13.62 -4.39
C ASP A 139 -10.51 -12.53 -3.65
N LYS A 140 -11.83 -12.52 -3.87
CA LYS A 140 -12.77 -11.47 -3.41
C LYS A 140 -12.76 -11.25 -1.88
N THR A 141 -12.12 -12.14 -1.12
CA THR A 141 -12.04 -12.15 0.34
C THR A 141 -11.15 -11.05 0.92
N LEU A 142 -10.19 -10.50 0.16
CA LEU A 142 -9.33 -9.40 0.62
C LEU A 142 -9.71 -8.02 0.04
N LYS A 143 -10.74 -7.97 -0.82
CA LYS A 143 -11.25 -6.71 -1.36
C LYS A 143 -12.21 -6.07 -0.36
N ARG A 144 -12.03 -4.77 -0.12
CA ARG A 144 -12.91 -4.02 0.79
C ARG A 144 -14.24 -3.76 0.12
N ARG A 145 -15.31 -4.06 0.83
CA ARG A 145 -16.68 -3.98 0.34
C ARG A 145 -17.25 -2.61 0.67
N VAL A 146 -17.46 -1.82 -0.37
CA VAL A 146 -17.87 -0.41 -0.25
C VAL A 146 -19.33 -0.26 -0.64
N LEU A 147 -20.13 0.31 0.25
CA LEU A 147 -21.50 0.71 -0.01
C LEU A 147 -21.53 2.21 -0.31
N VAL A 148 -22.14 2.60 -1.43
CA VAL A 148 -22.27 4.01 -1.80
C VAL A 148 -23.67 4.49 -1.44
N LEU A 149 -23.75 5.62 -0.75
CA LEU A 149 -25.00 6.26 -0.34
C LEU A 149 -25.28 7.45 -1.27
N GLY A 150 -26.19 7.26 -2.22
CA GLY A 150 -26.49 8.20 -3.32
C GLY A 150 -26.47 7.50 -4.68
N VAL A 151 -27.28 7.99 -5.62
CA VAL A 151 -27.36 7.48 -7.02
C VAL A 151 -27.25 8.59 -8.07
N GLY A 152 -26.86 9.79 -7.66
CA GLY A 152 -26.70 10.96 -8.52
C GLY A 152 -25.32 11.09 -9.17
N ILE A 153 -24.92 12.31 -9.47
CA ILE A 153 -23.70 12.65 -10.24
C ILE A 153 -22.44 12.17 -9.51
N ASN A 154 -22.39 12.36 -8.20
CA ASN A 154 -21.27 11.93 -7.38
C ASN A 154 -21.10 10.40 -7.33
N ALA A 155 -22.20 9.64 -7.39
CA ALA A 155 -22.17 8.19 -7.43
C ALA A 155 -21.68 7.67 -8.79
N ASP A 156 -22.11 8.30 -9.89
CA ASP A 156 -21.67 7.98 -11.25
C ASP A 156 -20.14 8.20 -11.42
N ARG A 157 -19.60 9.29 -10.86
CA ARG A 157 -18.14 9.50 -10.83
C ARG A 157 -17.37 8.38 -10.12
N ILE A 158 -17.92 7.81 -9.05
CA ILE A 158 -17.32 6.66 -8.36
C ILE A 158 -17.36 5.44 -9.28
N GLU A 159 -18.51 5.16 -9.88
CA GLU A 159 -18.73 4.04 -10.79
C GLU A 159 -17.76 4.08 -11.99
N GLU A 160 -17.63 5.24 -12.65
CA GLU A 160 -16.69 5.44 -13.75
C GLU A 160 -15.24 5.28 -13.30
N SER A 161 -14.88 5.83 -12.14
CA SER A 161 -13.52 5.72 -11.60
C SER A 161 -13.12 4.27 -11.28
N VAL A 162 -14.06 3.48 -10.74
CA VAL A 162 -13.87 2.06 -10.40
C VAL A 162 -13.81 1.19 -11.66
N LYS A 163 -14.52 1.57 -12.74
CA LYS A 163 -14.42 0.91 -14.05
C LYS A 163 -13.12 1.24 -14.78
N ALA A 164 -12.69 2.51 -14.76
CA ALA A 164 -11.55 3.00 -15.52
C ALA A 164 -10.20 2.57 -14.92
N LYS A 165 -10.09 2.53 -13.60
CA LYS A 165 -8.96 1.95 -12.89
C LYS A 165 -9.41 0.62 -12.33
N ASP A 166 -8.80 -0.49 -12.75
CA ASP A 166 -8.91 -1.77 -12.04
C ASP A 166 -8.31 -1.60 -10.64
N THR A 167 -9.12 -1.05 -9.75
CA THR A 167 -8.66 -0.46 -8.51
C THR A 167 -8.43 -1.61 -7.55
N VAL A 168 -7.17 -2.01 -7.42
CA VAL A 168 -6.78 -3.19 -6.65
C VAL A 168 -7.17 -3.00 -5.18
N GLY A 169 -8.19 -3.75 -4.73
CA GLY A 169 -8.55 -3.88 -3.31
C GLY A 169 -9.84 -3.21 -2.86
N ILE A 170 -10.69 -2.76 -3.80
CA ILE A 170 -12.07 -2.31 -3.52
C ILE A 170 -13.07 -3.05 -4.43
N VAL A 171 -14.25 -3.33 -3.88
CA VAL A 171 -15.44 -3.73 -4.63
C VAL A 171 -16.61 -2.89 -4.14
N VAL A 172 -17.24 -2.16 -5.06
CA VAL A 172 -18.52 -1.51 -4.77
C VAL A 172 -19.60 -2.59 -4.77
N VAL A 173 -20.27 -2.77 -3.63
CA VAL A 173 -21.29 -3.82 -3.46
C VAL A 173 -22.69 -3.37 -3.83
N GLY A 174 -22.91 -2.05 -3.93
CA GLY A 174 -24.16 -1.48 -4.38
C GLY A 174 -24.31 -0.01 -3.98
N TYR A 175 -25.41 0.58 -4.47
CA TYR A 175 -25.73 1.99 -4.31
C TYR A 175 -27.09 2.13 -3.63
N VAL A 176 -27.17 2.88 -2.54
CA VAL A 176 -28.44 3.12 -1.84
C VAL A 176 -29.04 4.44 -2.31
N ASN A 177 -30.23 4.38 -2.89
CA ASN A 177 -30.97 5.57 -3.29
C ASN A 177 -31.64 6.23 -2.07
N LEU A 178 -31.37 7.52 -1.85
CA LEU A 178 -31.97 8.33 -0.77
C LEU A 178 -33.10 9.24 -1.25
N GLY A 179 -33.69 8.97 -2.42
CA GLY A 179 -34.61 9.87 -3.10
C GLY A 179 -33.85 10.94 -3.88
N ASP A 180 -32.83 10.52 -4.64
CA ASP A 180 -32.17 11.40 -5.59
C ASP A 180 -33.08 11.71 -6.78
N ARG A 181 -33.09 12.97 -7.23
CA ARG A 181 -33.91 13.38 -8.38
C ARG A 181 -33.31 12.91 -9.71
N ILE A 182 -32.02 12.60 -9.68
CA ILE A 182 -31.20 12.17 -10.79
C ILE A 182 -30.71 10.78 -10.41
N GLU A 183 -31.03 9.79 -11.24
CA GLU A 183 -30.60 8.41 -11.09
C GLU A 183 -29.73 8.09 -12.29
N LEU A 184 -28.40 8.08 -12.08
CA LEU A 184 -27.40 7.80 -13.11
C LEU A 184 -26.83 6.37 -13.00
N ILE A 185 -27.17 5.67 -11.92
CA ILE A 185 -26.72 4.29 -11.65
C ILE A 185 -27.78 3.31 -12.12
N ASP A 186 -27.38 2.24 -12.81
CA ASP A 186 -28.26 1.15 -13.24
C ASP A 186 -29.07 0.54 -12.07
N GLU A 187 -30.36 0.30 -12.28
CA GLU A 187 -31.29 -0.24 -11.25
C GLU A 187 -30.79 -1.56 -10.63
N GLU A 188 -30.10 -2.41 -11.39
CA GLU A 188 -29.54 -3.68 -10.90
C GLU A 188 -28.46 -3.51 -9.81
N ARG A 189 -27.79 -2.36 -9.78
CA ARG A 189 -26.79 -2.01 -8.77
C ARG A 189 -27.37 -1.18 -7.63
N GLN A 190 -28.60 -0.71 -7.79
CA GLN A 190 -29.31 0.02 -6.76
C GLN A 190 -29.87 -0.96 -5.71
N ILE A 191 -29.70 -0.61 -4.45
CA ILE A 191 -30.25 -1.32 -3.31
C ILE A 191 -31.39 -0.49 -2.78
N VAL A 192 -32.60 -1.04 -2.85
CA VAL A 192 -33.78 -0.43 -2.24
C VAL A 192 -33.54 -0.31 -0.74
N LYS A 193 -33.77 0.89 -0.19
CA LYS A 193 -33.68 1.13 1.26
C LYS A 193 -34.95 0.62 1.95
N ASP A 194 -35.10 -0.69 2.01
CA ASP A 194 -36.18 -1.41 2.71
C ASP A 194 -35.87 -1.65 4.20
N GLN A 195 -34.59 -1.62 4.55
CA GLN A 195 -34.05 -1.94 5.87
C GLN A 195 -33.14 -0.81 6.39
N THR A 196 -32.71 -0.93 7.65
CA THR A 196 -31.72 -0.01 8.22
C THR A 196 -30.37 -0.14 7.49
N LEU A 197 -29.60 0.95 7.40
CA LEU A 197 -28.26 0.88 6.79
C LEU A 197 -27.36 -0.14 7.47
N LEU A 198 -27.54 -0.39 8.77
CA LEU A 198 -26.77 -1.38 9.51
C LEU A 198 -27.10 -2.81 9.06
N GLU A 199 -28.37 -3.14 8.86
CA GLU A 199 -28.79 -4.47 8.36
C GLU A 199 -28.30 -4.72 6.94
N ILE A 200 -28.44 -3.73 6.06
CA ILE A 200 -27.90 -3.78 4.69
C ILE A 200 -26.39 -3.99 4.73
N SER A 201 -25.69 -3.24 5.59
CA SER A 201 -24.24 -3.34 5.74
C SER A 201 -23.80 -4.70 6.25
N ASN A 202 -24.53 -5.29 7.19
CA ASN A 202 -24.23 -6.64 7.69
C ASN A 202 -24.52 -7.72 6.65
N ARG A 203 -25.67 -7.65 5.97
CA ARG A 203 -26.08 -8.59 4.92
C ARG A 203 -25.07 -8.63 3.78
N LEU A 204 -24.55 -7.47 3.41
CA LEU A 204 -23.59 -7.32 2.32
C LEU A 204 -22.14 -7.31 2.80
N ALA A 205 -21.86 -7.58 4.08
CA ALA A 205 -20.52 -7.54 4.68
C ALA A 205 -19.72 -6.28 4.29
N VAL A 206 -20.32 -5.11 4.48
CA VAL A 206 -19.75 -3.80 4.11
C VAL A 206 -18.68 -3.38 5.11
N ASP A 207 -17.49 -3.05 4.60
CA ASP A 207 -16.39 -2.52 5.40
C ASP A 207 -16.44 -0.98 5.50
N GLU A 208 -16.90 -0.32 4.44
CA GLU A 208 -16.86 1.14 4.29
C GLU A 208 -18.14 1.66 3.61
N ILE A 209 -18.69 2.76 4.11
CA ILE A 209 -19.83 3.47 3.51
C ILE A 209 -19.32 4.82 2.98
N VAL A 210 -19.53 5.08 1.69
CA VAL A 210 -19.18 6.35 1.04
C VAL A 210 -20.44 7.18 0.86
N VAL A 211 -20.46 8.37 1.45
CA VAL A 211 -21.57 9.32 1.30
C VAL A 211 -21.35 10.13 0.03
N ALA A 212 -22.11 9.81 -1.02
CA ALA A 212 -22.00 10.39 -2.37
C ALA A 212 -23.30 11.10 -2.78
N VAL A 213 -23.88 11.87 -1.86
CA VAL A 213 -25.06 12.71 -2.15
C VAL A 213 -24.63 13.99 -2.88
N ASP A 214 -25.38 14.39 -3.90
CA ASP A 214 -25.13 15.64 -4.64
C ASP A 214 -25.51 16.87 -3.81
N ASP A 215 -26.59 16.77 -3.03
CA ASP A 215 -27.06 17.83 -2.14
C ASP A 215 -26.96 17.39 -0.68
N ARG A 216 -25.98 17.95 0.04
CA ARG A 216 -25.75 17.71 1.48
C ARG A 216 -26.84 18.28 2.38
N ARG A 217 -27.72 19.14 1.87
CA ARG A 217 -28.89 19.65 2.61
C ARG A 217 -30.01 18.62 2.67
N LYS A 218 -29.93 17.56 1.88
CA LYS A 218 -30.83 16.42 2.02
C LYS A 218 -30.65 15.77 3.37
N LYS A 219 -31.76 15.22 3.86
CA LYS A 219 -31.87 14.60 5.17
C LYS A 219 -31.09 13.28 5.17
N LEU A 220 -29.78 13.36 5.43
CA LEU A 220 -28.94 12.19 5.62
C LEU A 220 -29.40 11.43 6.88
N PRO A 221 -29.45 10.09 6.85
CA PRO A 221 -29.80 9.27 8.01
C PRO A 221 -28.63 9.24 9.01
N ASN A 222 -28.36 10.38 9.65
CA ASN A 222 -27.22 10.57 10.55
C ASN A 222 -27.22 9.59 11.72
N HIS A 223 -28.40 9.18 12.19
CA HIS A 223 -28.53 8.21 13.27
C HIS A 223 -28.06 6.82 12.83
N GLU A 224 -28.55 6.32 11.69
CA GLU A 224 -28.14 5.02 11.14
C GLU A 224 -26.65 5.01 10.76
N LEU A 225 -26.13 6.12 10.21
CA LEU A 225 -24.71 6.30 9.95
C LEU A 225 -23.89 6.21 11.25
N LEU A 226 -24.34 6.88 12.32
CA LEU A 226 -23.66 6.80 13.60
C LEU A 226 -23.64 5.36 14.16
N GLU A 227 -24.74 4.62 14.03
CA GLU A 227 -24.80 3.21 14.43
C GLU A 227 -23.82 2.34 13.65
N CYS A 228 -23.74 2.51 12.33
CA CYS A 228 -22.73 1.84 11.51
C CYS A 228 -21.31 2.16 11.98
N LYS A 229 -21.04 3.43 12.31
CA LYS A 229 -19.73 3.87 12.82
C LYS A 229 -19.38 3.23 14.16
N ILE A 230 -20.34 3.12 15.08
CA ILE A 230 -20.15 2.46 16.39
C ILE A 230 -19.86 0.96 16.20
N LYS A 231 -20.47 0.33 15.19
CA LYS A 231 -20.21 -1.07 14.81
C LYS A 231 -18.90 -1.29 14.05
N GLY A 232 -18.10 -0.24 13.86
CA GLY A 232 -16.77 -0.31 13.26
C GLY A 232 -16.74 -0.15 11.74
N ILE A 233 -17.87 0.13 11.10
CA ILE A 233 -17.95 0.43 9.67
C ILE A 233 -17.42 1.84 9.43
N GLN A 234 -16.46 1.99 8.52
CA GLN A 234 -15.89 3.31 8.23
C GLN A 234 -16.86 4.13 7.39
N ILE A 235 -17.08 5.40 7.77
CA ILE A 235 -17.87 6.33 6.97
C ILE A 235 -16.92 7.33 6.32
N LEU A 236 -16.99 7.42 5.01
CA LEU A 236 -16.16 8.28 4.19
C LEU A 236 -17.02 9.28 3.43
N ASP A 237 -16.52 10.51 3.33
CA ASP A 237 -17.03 11.49 2.39
C ASP A 237 -16.48 11.21 0.99
N LEU A 238 -17.15 11.69 -0.05
CA LEU A 238 -16.73 11.56 -1.44
C LEU A 238 -15.29 12.05 -1.67
N LEU A 239 -14.94 13.21 -1.09
CA LEU A 239 -13.58 13.76 -1.12
C LEU A 239 -12.57 12.80 -0.50
N THR A 240 -12.86 12.32 0.71
CA THR A 240 -11.98 11.40 1.42
C THR A 240 -11.87 10.07 0.69
N PHE A 241 -12.92 9.62 0.01
CA PHE A 241 -12.90 8.45 -0.85
C PHE A 241 -11.96 8.66 -2.05
N PHE A 242 -12.08 9.78 -2.77
CA PHE A 242 -11.19 10.06 -3.91
C PHE A 242 -9.73 10.31 -3.50
N GLU A 243 -9.49 10.98 -2.37
CA GLU A 243 -8.15 11.14 -1.80
C GLU A 243 -7.57 9.77 -1.40
N LYS A 244 -8.39 8.92 -0.77
CA LYS A 244 -7.99 7.59 -0.33
C LYS A 244 -7.74 6.64 -1.49
N GLU A 245 -8.53 6.72 -2.55
CA GLU A 245 -8.54 5.71 -3.62
C GLU A 245 -7.82 6.16 -4.89
N LEU A 246 -7.99 7.41 -5.29
CA LEU A 246 -7.31 7.97 -6.46
C LEU A 246 -6.01 8.70 -6.12
N SER A 247 -5.73 8.98 -4.84
CA SER A 247 -4.64 9.89 -4.41
C SER A 247 -4.72 11.26 -5.09
N ILE A 248 -5.93 11.70 -5.44
CA ILE A 248 -6.21 13.00 -6.05
C ILE A 248 -7.03 13.81 -5.05
N ILE A 249 -6.60 15.03 -4.76
CA ILE A 249 -7.41 16.01 -4.04
C ILE A 249 -8.17 16.78 -5.12
N ASN A 250 -9.46 16.46 -5.29
CA ASN A 250 -10.28 17.14 -6.27
C ASN A 250 -10.66 18.53 -5.72
N ILE A 251 -10.05 19.58 -6.26
CA ILE A 251 -10.19 20.97 -5.80
C ILE A 251 -11.63 21.49 -6.00
N ASP A 252 -12.37 20.95 -6.96
CA ASP A 252 -13.75 21.37 -7.26
C ASP A 252 -14.77 20.96 -6.19
N LEU A 253 -14.37 20.09 -5.26
CA LEU A 253 -15.20 19.63 -4.14
C LEU A 253 -14.82 20.29 -2.80
N LEU A 254 -13.83 21.19 -2.78
CA LEU A 254 -13.36 21.82 -1.53
C LEU A 254 -14.41 22.78 -0.95
N TYR A 255 -15.03 22.39 0.17
CA TYR A 255 -15.80 23.31 1.02
C TYR A 255 -14.96 23.80 2.21
N PRO A 256 -15.15 25.06 2.68
CA PRO A 256 -14.37 25.64 3.78
C PRO A 256 -14.41 24.84 5.09
N SER A 257 -15.50 24.13 5.35
CA SER A 257 -15.66 23.28 6.53
C SER A 257 -14.72 22.08 6.54
N TRP A 258 -14.27 21.58 5.38
CA TRP A 258 -13.33 20.46 5.31
C TRP A 258 -11.95 20.81 5.91
N MET A 259 -11.51 22.06 5.78
CA MET A 259 -10.24 22.52 6.37
C MET A 259 -10.22 22.45 7.91
N LEU A 260 -11.40 22.50 8.55
CA LEU A 260 -11.54 22.35 10.00
C LEU A 260 -11.50 20.88 10.46
N TYR A 261 -11.83 19.92 9.58
CA TYR A 261 -11.86 18.47 9.89
C TYR A 261 -10.70 17.69 9.26
N ALA A 262 -9.90 18.33 8.41
CA ALA A 262 -8.67 17.75 7.91
C ALA A 262 -7.71 17.52 9.10
N ASP A 263 -7.28 16.27 9.27
CA ASP A 263 -6.31 15.77 10.25
C ASP A 263 -4.89 16.38 10.05
N GLY A 264 -4.77 17.71 9.91
CA GLY A 264 -3.52 18.40 9.57
C GLY A 264 -2.55 18.58 10.75
N TYR A 265 -3.02 18.42 11.99
CA TYR A 265 -2.22 18.79 13.16
C TYR A 265 -1.21 17.70 13.58
N ARG A 266 -1.57 16.43 13.47
CA ARG A 266 -0.70 15.31 13.92
C ARG A 266 0.48 15.05 12.99
N GLN A 267 0.41 15.53 11.75
CA GLN A 267 1.41 15.29 10.70
C GLN A 267 2.60 16.25 10.79
N ARG A 268 2.40 17.48 11.30
CA ARG A 268 3.48 18.47 11.47
C ARG A 268 4.54 18.01 12.46
N ALA A 269 4.16 17.32 13.53
CA ALA A 269 5.10 16.83 14.54
C ALA A 269 5.96 15.66 14.04
N LEU A 270 5.35 14.67 13.37
CA LEU A 270 6.06 13.48 12.88
C LEU A 270 6.94 13.80 11.67
N ASN A 271 6.45 14.59 10.70
CA ASN A 271 7.26 15.02 9.55
C ASN A 271 8.44 15.90 9.99
N ARG A 272 8.26 16.74 11.03
CA ARG A 272 9.35 17.53 11.61
C ARG A 272 10.37 16.64 12.32
N THR A 273 9.94 15.56 12.96
CA THR A 273 10.84 14.61 13.61
C THR A 273 11.67 13.86 12.57
N ILE A 274 11.05 13.31 11.53
CA ILE A 274 11.76 12.62 10.45
C ILE A 274 12.72 13.55 9.73
N LYS A 275 12.29 14.79 9.43
CA LYS A 275 13.18 15.78 8.83
C LYS A 275 14.40 16.06 9.72
N LYS A 276 14.19 16.22 11.02
CA LYS A 276 15.29 16.41 11.98
C LYS A 276 16.23 15.21 12.05
N THR A 277 15.70 13.99 12.08
CA THR A 277 16.54 12.78 12.13
C THR A 277 17.31 12.58 10.82
N PHE A 278 16.68 12.87 9.68
CA PHE A 278 17.33 12.86 8.37
C PHE A 278 18.45 13.91 8.31
N ASP A 279 18.15 15.18 8.65
CA ASP A 279 19.14 16.26 8.66
C ASP A 279 20.30 15.95 9.62
N MET A 280 20.03 15.36 10.79
CA MET A 280 21.06 14.90 11.73
C MET A 280 21.90 13.75 11.16
N SER A 281 21.29 12.75 10.54
CA SER A 281 22.02 11.62 9.95
C SER A 281 22.92 12.06 8.79
N VAL A 282 22.44 12.98 7.95
CA VAL A 282 23.23 13.58 6.87
C VAL A 282 24.37 14.42 7.45
N GLY A 283 24.10 15.19 8.51
CA GLY A 283 25.14 15.93 9.22
C GLY A 283 26.26 15.04 9.75
N ILE A 284 25.93 13.88 10.35
CA ILE A 284 26.91 12.91 10.88
C ILE A 284 27.69 12.19 9.77
N VAL A 285 27.14 12.06 8.57
CA VAL A 285 27.86 11.44 7.44
C VAL A 285 28.79 12.44 6.75
N ILE A 286 28.49 13.73 6.83
CA ILE A 286 29.27 14.80 6.19
C ILE A 286 30.38 15.35 7.11
N PHE A 287 30.23 15.22 8.44
CA PHE A 287 31.21 15.64 9.46
C PHE A 287 31.88 14.44 10.13
#